data_AF-A0A7V3HVD5-F1
#
_entry.id   AF-A0A7V3HVD5-F1
#
_cell.length_a   1.000
_cell.length_b   1.000
_cell.length_c   1.000
_cell.angle_alpha   90.00
_cell.angle_beta   90.00
_cell.angle_gamma   90.00
#
_symmetry.space_group_name_H-M   'P 1'
#
loop_
_entity.id
_entity.type
_entity.pdbx_description
1 polymer ?
#
loop_
_entity_poly.entity_id
_entity_poly.type
_entity_poly.pdbx_seq_one_letter_code
_entity_poly.pdbx_strand_id
1 'polypeptide(L)'
;MTFTAINFTCPSCGAPQKFSPATGKLVCEFCRTQTDIEISQDIIREYEFTEAVAALNTQKNQIIEKNITCKKCGASFTLTPYSFSSNCPYCGTPAITDFIREITPKSMIPFKLSHKEAQMLFRQWVGSRWFAPNAFKKYLDGDNTLTGYYLPYWTYDSDTTSQYRGLRGDIYYVTVTKTIVQNGRQRQVRVQEPRINWTPVSGVVYVSFDDITIGASKTISRAILDSLEPWDTTQLVPFDEKYLSGFEAEEYTVGL
;
A
#
# COMPACT_ATOMS: atom_id res chain seq x y z
N MET A 1 -11.78 19.55 20.58
CA MET A 1 -10.39 20.04 20.65
C MET A 1 -10.10 20.79 19.36
N THR A 2 -9.33 21.87 19.40
CA THR A 2 -8.94 22.62 18.18
C THR A 2 -7.58 22.11 17.73
N PHE A 3 -7.49 21.59 16.51
CA PHE A 3 -6.23 21.07 15.97
C PHE A 3 -5.53 22.17 15.17
N THR A 4 -4.21 22.29 15.34
CA THR A 4 -3.40 23.21 14.54
C THR A 4 -2.87 22.46 13.33
N ALA A 5 -3.21 22.93 12.12
CA ALA A 5 -2.64 22.36 10.91
C ALA A 5 -1.15 22.72 10.76
N ILE A 6 -0.33 21.70 10.51
CA ILE A 6 1.05 21.82 10.04
C ILE A 6 0.99 22.25 8.57
N ASN A 7 1.65 23.37 8.27
CA ASN A 7 1.76 23.92 6.92
C ASN A 7 3.23 24.20 6.62
N PHE A 8 3.72 23.72 5.47
CA PHE A 8 5.06 24.03 4.99
C PHE A 8 5.02 25.34 4.18
N THR A 9 5.65 26.39 4.70
CA THR A 9 5.63 27.73 4.11
C THR A 9 6.79 27.94 3.15
N CYS A 10 6.49 28.54 1.99
CA CYS A 10 7.49 28.86 0.99
C CYS A 10 8.42 29.97 1.50
N PRO A 11 9.76 29.78 1.46
CA PRO A 11 10.70 30.80 1.92
C PRO A 11 10.72 32.06 1.04
N SER A 12 10.28 31.96 -0.22
CA SER A 12 10.30 33.09 -1.16
C SER A 12 9.07 33.99 -1.09
N CYS A 13 7.87 33.43 -0.85
CA CYS A 13 6.61 34.20 -0.92
C CYS A 13 5.64 33.96 0.23
N GLY A 14 5.98 33.09 1.20
CA GLY A 14 5.14 32.76 2.36
C GLY A 14 3.94 31.85 2.07
N ALA A 15 3.64 31.55 0.80
CA ALA A 15 2.53 30.66 0.45
C ALA A 15 2.82 29.18 0.79
N PRO A 16 1.80 28.34 1.02
CA PRO A 16 2.00 26.92 1.27
C PRO A 16 2.72 26.19 0.13
N GLN A 17 3.56 25.21 0.48
CA GLN A 17 4.20 24.28 -0.45
C GLN A 17 3.58 22.89 -0.33
N LYS A 18 3.48 22.18 -1.46
CA LYS A 18 2.99 20.81 -1.56
C LYS A 18 4.09 19.86 -2.00
N PHE A 19 4.03 18.60 -1.61
CA PHE A 19 4.91 17.58 -2.12
C PHE A 19 4.65 17.34 -3.61
N SER A 20 5.73 17.28 -4.39
CA SER A 20 5.71 16.97 -5.81
C SER A 20 6.39 15.62 -6.04
N PRO A 21 5.62 14.56 -6.35
CA PRO A 21 6.16 13.25 -6.74
C PRO A 21 7.17 13.32 -7.88
N ALA A 22 6.93 14.21 -8.86
CA ALA A 22 7.79 14.38 -10.03
C ALA A 22 9.20 14.87 -9.70
N THR A 23 9.35 15.64 -8.63
CA THR A 23 10.65 16.24 -8.24
C THR A 23 11.20 15.67 -6.94
N GLY A 24 10.39 14.99 -6.14
CA GLY A 24 10.75 14.56 -4.79
C GLY A 24 10.91 15.72 -3.80
N LYS A 25 10.30 16.89 -4.09
CA LYS A 25 10.51 18.14 -3.35
C LYS A 25 9.20 18.79 -2.93
N LEU A 26 9.27 19.71 -1.98
CA LEU A 26 8.18 20.65 -1.71
C LEU A 26 8.18 21.76 -2.76
N VAL A 27 7.05 21.98 -3.44
CA VAL A 27 6.91 22.96 -4.52
C VAL A 27 5.82 23.96 -4.15
N CYS A 28 6.14 25.25 -4.27
CA CYS A 28 5.16 26.31 -4.14
C CYS A 28 4.35 26.44 -5.43
N GLU A 29 3.03 26.34 -5.36
CA GLU A 29 2.15 26.50 -6.53
C GLU A 29 2.10 27.94 -7.06
N PHE A 30 2.47 28.93 -6.22
CA PHE A 30 2.41 30.36 -6.54
C PHE A 30 3.66 30.87 -7.25
N CYS A 31 4.82 30.72 -6.61
CA CYS A 31 6.09 31.26 -7.13
C CYS A 31 7.02 30.18 -7.70
N ARG A 32 6.62 28.90 -7.68
CA ARG A 32 7.40 27.74 -8.16
C ARG A 32 8.70 27.44 -7.42
N THR A 33 9.00 28.16 -6.34
CA THR A 33 10.13 27.84 -5.45
C THR A 33 10.03 26.40 -4.97
N GLN A 34 11.15 25.68 -5.07
CA GLN A 34 11.30 24.30 -4.63
C GLN A 34 12.18 24.24 -3.38
N THR A 35 11.78 23.42 -2.42
CA THR A 35 12.53 23.15 -1.19
C THR A 35 12.79 21.66 -1.12
N ASP A 36 14.04 21.28 -0.89
CA ASP A 36 14.42 19.88 -0.74
C ASP A 36 13.78 19.27 0.52
N ILE A 37 13.39 18.00 0.39
CA ILE A 37 13.05 17.15 1.54
C ILE A 37 14.32 16.36 1.84
N GLU A 38 14.98 16.69 2.94
CA GLU A 38 16.13 15.91 3.39
C GLU A 38 15.67 14.49 3.72
N ILE A 39 16.26 13.51 3.02
CA ILE A 39 16.00 12.10 3.33
C ILE A 39 16.68 11.82 4.66
N SER A 40 15.88 11.58 5.69
CA SER A 40 16.43 11.19 6.99
C SER A 40 17.26 9.92 6.83
N GLN A 41 18.45 9.93 7.43
CA GLN A 41 19.31 8.75 7.55
C GLN A 41 18.93 7.88 8.75
N ASP A 42 17.85 8.24 9.46
CA ASP A 42 17.35 7.45 10.56
C ASP A 42 16.96 6.05 10.07
N ILE A 43 17.42 5.06 10.83
CA ILE A 43 17.03 3.67 10.60
C ILE A 43 15.57 3.54 11.01
N ILE A 44 14.73 3.03 10.11
CA ILE A 44 13.35 2.66 10.44
C ILE A 44 13.42 1.58 11.51
N ARG A 45 12.99 1.91 12.73
CA ARG A 45 12.94 0.98 13.85
C ARG A 45 11.52 0.51 14.05
N GLU A 46 11.32 -0.78 13.85
CA GLU A 46 10.04 -1.42 14.10
C GLU A 46 9.73 -1.46 15.60
N TYR A 47 8.44 -1.59 15.88
CA TYR A 47 7.96 -1.79 17.24
C TYR A 47 8.10 -3.27 17.61
N GLU A 48 8.53 -3.55 18.85
CA GLU A 48 8.42 -4.91 19.36
C GLU A 48 6.92 -5.26 19.49
N PHE A 49 6.53 -6.41 18.95
CA PHE A 49 5.13 -6.77 18.78
C PHE A 49 4.37 -6.87 20.12
N THR A 50 4.95 -7.48 21.14
CA THR A 50 4.28 -7.63 22.44
C THR A 50 4.10 -6.30 23.16
N GLU A 51 5.09 -5.41 23.09
CA GLU A 51 5.02 -4.03 23.61
C GLU A 51 3.96 -3.22 22.86
N ALA A 52 3.92 -3.33 21.53
CA ALA A 52 2.94 -2.65 20.69
C ALA A 52 1.50 -3.09 21.00
N VAL A 53 1.26 -4.40 21.15
CA VAL A 53 -0.04 -4.95 21.54
C VAL A 53 -0.44 -4.49 22.95
N ALA A 54 0.51 -4.46 23.89
CA ALA A 54 0.26 -3.99 25.25
C ALA A 54 -0.15 -2.50 25.28
N ALA A 55 0.53 -1.65 24.51
CA ALA A 55 0.19 -0.24 24.35
C ALA A 55 -1.25 -0.06 23.85
N LEU A 56 -1.61 -0.74 22.76
CA LEU A 56 -2.96 -0.64 22.17
C LEU A 56 -4.09 -1.11 23.09
N ASN A 57 -3.86 -2.17 23.87
CA ASN A 57 -4.88 -2.72 24.78
C ASN A 57 -5.26 -1.77 25.92
N THR A 58 -4.39 -0.81 26.26
CA THR A 58 -4.67 0.17 27.30
C THR A 58 -5.57 1.32 26.82
N GLN A 59 -5.79 1.43 25.51
CA GLN A 59 -6.48 2.55 24.90
C GLN A 59 -7.99 2.32 24.76
N LYS A 60 -8.79 3.30 25.18
CA LYS A 60 -10.20 3.39 24.78
C LYS A 60 -10.26 3.92 23.35
N ASN A 61 -11.04 3.27 22.48
CA ASN A 61 -11.37 3.81 21.16
C ASN A 61 -12.07 5.17 21.32
N GLN A 62 -11.31 6.25 21.19
CA GLN A 62 -11.85 7.61 21.17
C GLN A 62 -11.96 8.06 19.73
N ILE A 63 -13.20 8.38 19.33
CA ILE A 63 -13.48 9.04 18.06
C ILE A 63 -13.46 10.53 18.37
N ILE A 64 -12.44 11.24 17.89
CA ILE A 64 -12.28 12.67 18.13
C ILE A 64 -12.61 13.40 16.83
N GLU A 65 -13.57 14.32 16.91
CA GLU A 65 -13.84 15.24 15.81
C GLU A 65 -12.70 16.24 15.68
N LYS A 66 -12.09 16.28 14.50
CA LYS A 66 -10.96 17.15 14.18
C LYS A 66 -11.47 18.39 13.44
N ASN A 67 -11.74 19.45 14.20
CA ASN A 67 -12.11 20.75 13.65
C ASN A 67 -10.85 21.57 13.35
N ILE A 68 -10.72 22.04 12.12
CA ILE A 68 -9.56 22.78 11.61
C ILE A 68 -10.01 24.14 11.09
N THR A 69 -9.27 25.19 11.46
CA THR A 69 -9.38 26.52 10.85
C THR A 69 -8.23 26.73 9.86
N CYS A 70 -8.56 26.97 8.60
CA CYS A 70 -7.56 27.19 7.55
C CYS A 70 -6.85 28.53 7.74
N LYS A 71 -5.53 28.51 7.96
CA LYS A 71 -4.71 29.73 8.13
C LYS A 71 -4.67 30.64 6.89
N LYS A 72 -4.99 30.12 5.71
CA LYS A 72 -4.92 30.89 4.45
C LYS A 72 -6.22 31.61 4.11
N CYS A 73 -7.36 30.91 4.18
CA CYS A 73 -8.66 31.47 3.79
C CYS A 73 -9.60 31.75 4.97
N GLY A 74 -9.23 31.36 6.19
CA GLY A 74 -10.05 31.56 7.40
C GLY A 74 -11.23 30.59 7.54
N ALA A 75 -11.53 29.76 6.55
CA ALA A 75 -12.63 28.80 6.61
C ALA A 75 -12.38 27.70 7.65
N SER A 76 -13.43 27.32 8.38
CA SER A 76 -13.42 26.18 9.29
C SER A 76 -14.05 24.96 8.61
N PHE A 77 -13.45 23.79 8.82
CA PHE A 77 -13.96 22.51 8.30
C PHE A 77 -13.58 21.37 9.25
N THR A 78 -14.29 20.25 9.12
CA THR A 78 -14.13 19.08 9.98
C THR A 78 -13.54 17.94 9.15
N LEU A 79 -12.46 17.33 9.64
CA LEU A 79 -11.95 16.08 9.05
C LEU A 79 -12.74 14.88 9.56
N THR A 80 -12.73 13.79 8.80
CA THR A 80 -13.20 12.51 9.32
C THR A 80 -12.36 12.11 10.55
N PRO A 81 -12.90 11.34 11.51
CA PRO A 81 -12.18 11.03 12.74
C PRO A 81 -10.83 10.33 12.55
N TYR A 82 -10.66 9.66 11.41
CA TYR A 82 -9.45 8.91 11.06
C TYR A 82 -8.54 9.69 10.11
N SER A 83 -9.00 10.74 9.43
CA SER A 83 -8.13 11.54 8.58
C SER A 83 -7.19 12.39 9.43
N PHE A 84 -5.90 12.37 9.12
CA PHE A 84 -4.91 13.25 9.74
C PHE A 84 -4.11 14.08 8.73
N SER A 85 -4.25 13.79 7.43
CA SER A 85 -3.87 14.71 6.36
C SER A 85 -5.04 14.87 5.39
N SER A 86 -5.32 16.12 5.02
CA SER A 86 -6.29 16.45 3.99
C SER A 86 -5.96 17.81 3.37
N ASN A 87 -6.82 18.29 2.48
CA ASN A 87 -6.74 19.62 1.89
C ASN A 87 -7.97 20.43 2.29
N CYS A 88 -7.78 21.73 2.55
CA CYS A 88 -8.89 22.64 2.80
C CYS A 88 -9.84 22.63 1.57
N PRO A 89 -11.13 22.29 1.75
CA PRO A 89 -12.05 22.10 0.62
C PRO A 89 -12.34 23.41 -0.15
N TYR A 90 -12.02 24.56 0.46
CA TYR A 90 -12.29 25.88 -0.12
C TYR A 90 -11.12 26.44 -0.94
N CYS A 91 -9.88 26.18 -0.53
CA CYS A 91 -8.71 26.81 -1.14
C CYS A 91 -7.54 25.86 -1.44
N GLY A 92 -7.72 24.56 -1.19
CA GLY A 92 -6.74 23.51 -1.48
C GLY A 92 -5.44 23.60 -0.67
N THR A 93 -5.43 24.34 0.45
CA THR A 93 -4.27 24.41 1.35
C THR A 93 -4.16 23.10 2.11
N PRO A 94 -2.98 22.44 2.14
CA PRO A 94 -2.77 21.25 2.96
C PRO A 94 -3.13 21.51 4.42
N ALA A 95 -3.71 20.52 5.07
CA ALA A 95 -4.08 20.54 6.47
C ALA A 95 -3.70 19.21 7.09
N ILE A 96 -2.50 19.16 7.67
CA ILE A 96 -1.97 17.99 8.36
C ILE A 96 -2.11 18.23 9.86
N THR A 97 -2.73 17.30 10.58
CA THR A 97 -2.88 17.34 12.04
C THR A 97 -1.99 16.31 12.69
N ASP A 98 -1.78 16.46 14.00
CA ASP A 98 -1.12 15.43 14.82
C ASP A 98 -1.85 14.09 14.71
N PHE A 99 -1.06 13.02 14.78
CA PHE A 99 -1.54 11.65 14.86
C PHE A 99 -2.06 11.40 16.28
N ILE A 100 -3.32 10.99 16.44
CA ILE A 100 -3.92 10.86 17.77
C ILE A 100 -3.77 9.45 18.36
N ARG A 101 -3.55 8.45 17.51
CA ARG A 101 -3.35 7.07 17.96
C ARG A 101 -1.96 6.89 18.57
N GLU A 102 -1.81 5.92 19.48
CA GLU A 102 -0.55 5.72 20.21
C GLU A 102 0.60 5.26 19.32
N ILE A 103 0.32 4.38 18.37
CA ILE A 103 1.35 3.86 17.48
C ILE A 103 1.45 4.76 16.26
N THR A 104 2.40 5.69 16.29
CA THR A 104 2.69 6.53 15.13
C THR A 104 3.41 5.71 14.03
N PRO A 105 3.15 6.01 12.74
CA PRO A 105 3.87 5.38 11.65
C PRO A 105 5.38 5.68 11.74
N LYS A 106 6.21 4.68 11.50
CA LYS A 106 7.68 4.83 11.45
C LYS A 106 8.21 5.10 10.05
N SER A 107 7.45 4.68 9.05
CA SER A 107 7.86 4.74 7.66
C SER A 107 6.67 4.97 6.74
N MET A 108 6.97 5.32 5.49
CA MET A 108 6.00 5.46 4.41
C MET A 108 6.66 5.25 3.05
N ILE A 109 5.86 4.97 2.02
CA ILE A 109 6.32 4.91 0.62
C ILE A 109 5.90 6.21 -0.08
N PRO A 110 6.82 7.14 -0.42
CA PRO A 110 6.46 8.38 -1.10
C PRO A 110 5.86 8.13 -2.48
N PHE A 111 4.85 8.92 -2.86
CA PHE A 111 4.36 8.91 -4.24
C PHE A 111 5.50 9.23 -5.22
N LYS A 112 5.64 8.39 -6.26
CA LYS A 112 6.58 8.59 -7.36
C LYS A 112 5.94 9.13 -8.63
N LEU A 113 4.64 8.85 -8.81
CA LEU A 113 3.88 9.30 -9.97
C LEU A 113 3.22 10.64 -9.66
N SER A 114 3.41 11.63 -10.54
CA SER A 114 2.64 12.85 -10.47
C SER A 114 1.17 12.59 -10.79
N HIS A 115 0.28 13.47 -10.34
CA HIS A 115 -1.14 13.40 -10.66
C HIS A 115 -1.40 13.32 -12.17
N LYS A 116 -0.64 14.07 -12.98
CA LYS A 116 -0.77 14.06 -14.45
C LYS A 116 -0.39 12.72 -15.06
N GLU A 117 0.72 12.13 -14.60
CA GLU A 117 1.17 10.82 -15.06
C GLU A 117 0.19 9.71 -14.64
N ALA A 118 -0.28 9.74 -13.40
CA ALA A 118 -1.25 8.77 -12.90
C ALA A 118 -2.57 8.83 -13.69
N GLN A 119 -3.08 10.03 -13.99
CA GLN A 119 -4.26 10.19 -14.85
C GLN A 119 -4.03 9.66 -16.27
N MET A 120 -2.86 9.95 -16.86
CA MET A 120 -2.51 9.46 -18.19
C MET A 120 -2.44 7.92 -18.23
N LEU A 121 -1.72 7.30 -17.29
CA LEU A 121 -1.59 5.85 -17.20
C LEU A 121 -2.94 5.17 -16.95
N PHE A 122 -3.76 5.75 -16.08
CA PHE A 122 -5.10 5.24 -15.83
C PHE A 122 -5.99 5.30 -17.07
N ARG A 123 -5.99 6.42 -17.81
CA ARG A 123 -6.72 6.55 -19.08
C ARG A 123 -6.24 5.54 -20.12
N GLN A 124 -4.93 5.36 -20.27
CA GLN A 124 -4.35 4.37 -21.19
C GLN A 124 -4.80 2.95 -20.83
N TRP A 125 -4.77 2.60 -19.53
CA TRP A 125 -5.22 1.31 -19.04
C TRP A 125 -6.70 1.07 -19.36
N VAL A 126 -7.59 2.02 -19.06
CA VAL A 126 -9.03 1.90 -19.38
C VAL A 126 -9.26 1.81 -20.89
N GLY A 127 -8.52 2.58 -21.69
CA GLY A 127 -8.56 2.52 -23.15
C GLY A 127 -8.19 1.16 -23.72
N SER A 128 -7.29 0.42 -23.06
CA SER A 128 -6.87 -0.93 -23.44
C SER A 128 -7.90 -2.03 -23.18
N ARG A 129 -8.95 -1.75 -22.39
CA ARG A 129 -9.97 -2.74 -22.03
C ARG A 129 -11.08 -2.79 -23.09
N TRP A 130 -11.14 -3.91 -23.82
CA TRP A 130 -12.12 -4.13 -24.88
C TRP A 130 -13.58 -3.98 -24.41
N PHE A 131 -13.87 -4.41 -23.17
CA PHE A 131 -15.20 -4.36 -22.57
C PHE A 131 -15.41 -3.19 -21.59
N ALA A 132 -14.52 -2.19 -21.55
CA ALA A 132 -14.75 -1.02 -20.68
C ALA A 132 -16.02 -0.26 -21.13
N PRO A 133 -17.02 -0.07 -20.24
CA PRO A 133 -18.25 0.64 -20.59
C PRO A 133 -17.97 2.06 -21.09
N ASN A 134 -18.67 2.48 -22.15
CA ASN A 134 -18.51 3.84 -22.70
C ASN A 134 -18.82 4.94 -21.67
N ALA A 135 -19.77 4.68 -20.75
CA ALA A 135 -20.08 5.60 -19.66
C ALA A 135 -18.90 5.79 -18.70
N PHE A 136 -18.15 4.72 -18.43
CA PHE A 136 -16.95 4.78 -17.60
C PHE A 136 -15.83 5.57 -18.29
N LYS A 137 -15.65 5.42 -19.61
CA LYS A 137 -14.69 6.24 -20.37
C LYS A 137 -15.04 7.73 -20.29
N LYS A 138 -16.31 8.09 -20.48
CA LYS A 138 -16.78 9.49 -20.35
C LYS A 138 -16.60 10.06 -18.95
N TYR A 139 -16.75 9.24 -17.91
CA TYR A 139 -16.50 9.66 -16.54
C TYR A 139 -15.04 10.10 -16.33
N LEU A 140 -14.08 9.50 -17.05
CA LEU A 140 -12.65 9.87 -17.00
C LEU A 140 -12.30 11.12 -17.80
N ASP A 141 -13.20 11.57 -18.67
CA ASP A 141 -13.02 12.76 -19.51
C ASP A 141 -13.47 14.06 -18.80
N GLY A 142 -14.19 13.95 -17.68
CA GLY A 142 -14.62 15.08 -16.87
C GLY A 142 -13.53 15.64 -15.94
N ASP A 143 -13.90 16.64 -15.13
CA ASP A 143 -13.04 17.28 -14.12
C ASP A 143 -12.80 16.40 -12.88
N ASN A 144 -13.28 15.16 -12.87
CA ASN A 144 -13.11 14.24 -11.76
C ASN A 144 -11.63 13.87 -11.61
N THR A 145 -11.06 14.25 -10.47
CA THR A 145 -9.64 14.14 -10.19
C THR A 145 -9.30 12.81 -9.54
N LEU A 146 -8.16 12.24 -9.94
CA LEU A 146 -7.62 11.07 -9.29
C LEU A 146 -6.95 11.52 -7.99
N THR A 147 -7.51 11.16 -6.85
CA THR A 147 -6.94 11.59 -5.56
C THR A 147 -5.84 10.64 -5.11
N GLY A 148 -4.70 11.20 -4.71
CA GLY A 148 -3.65 10.43 -4.02
C GLY A 148 -3.97 10.30 -2.54
N TYR A 149 -3.91 9.07 -2.03
CA TYR A 149 -4.31 8.73 -0.67
C TYR A 149 -3.27 7.81 -0.02
N TYR A 150 -2.77 8.17 1.16
CA TYR A 150 -1.92 7.33 1.98
C TYR A 150 -2.78 6.48 2.92
N LEU A 151 -2.65 5.16 2.79
CA LEU A 151 -3.39 4.18 3.58
C LEU A 151 -2.48 3.58 4.66
N PRO A 152 -3.00 3.34 5.86
CA PRO A 152 -2.25 2.71 6.93
C PRO A 152 -2.14 1.21 6.69
N TYR A 153 -0.93 0.69 6.82
CA TYR A 153 -0.60 -0.74 6.77
C TYR A 153 0.26 -1.09 7.98
N TRP A 154 0.04 -2.28 8.51
CA TRP A 154 0.99 -2.92 9.43
C TRP A 154 2.00 -3.72 8.60
N THR A 155 3.28 -3.64 8.96
CA THR A 155 4.31 -4.56 8.49
C THR A 155 4.65 -5.52 9.62
N TYR A 156 4.80 -6.80 9.31
CA TYR A 156 5.12 -7.83 10.27
C TYR A 156 6.28 -8.68 9.80
N ASP A 157 7.22 -8.88 10.71
CA ASP A 157 8.23 -9.91 10.61
C ASP A 157 7.70 -11.19 11.28
N SER A 158 7.93 -12.32 10.63
CA SER A 158 7.47 -13.62 11.12
C SER A 158 8.46 -14.73 10.81
N ASP A 159 9.03 -15.31 11.86
CA ASP A 159 9.77 -16.56 11.78
C ASP A 159 8.83 -17.76 11.95
N THR A 160 8.78 -18.60 10.92
CA THR A 160 7.93 -19.80 10.93
C THR A 160 8.76 -21.07 11.02
N THR A 161 8.28 -22.03 11.82
CA THR A 161 8.84 -23.38 11.92
C THR A 161 7.74 -24.39 11.60
N SER A 162 7.83 -25.01 10.44
CA SER A 162 6.81 -25.95 9.94
C SER A 162 7.36 -27.37 9.89
N GLN A 163 6.73 -28.29 10.60
CA GLN A 163 7.02 -29.72 10.49
C GLN A 163 6.16 -30.32 9.38
N TYR A 164 6.74 -31.17 8.53
CA TYR A 164 6.00 -31.85 7.48
C TYR A 164 6.22 -33.36 7.51
N ARG A 165 5.21 -34.08 7.03
CA ARG A 165 5.24 -35.50 6.69
C ARG A 165 4.54 -35.66 5.34
N GLY A 166 5.14 -36.43 4.45
CA GLY A 166 4.59 -36.65 3.12
C GLY A 166 5.23 -37.85 2.42
N LEU A 167 4.82 -38.06 1.17
CA LEU A 167 5.44 -39.05 0.29
C LEU A 167 6.23 -38.31 -0.79
N ARG A 168 7.53 -38.58 -0.90
CA ARG A 168 8.36 -38.16 -2.03
C ARG A 168 8.13 -39.13 -3.18
N GLY A 169 7.71 -38.61 -4.33
CA GLY A 169 7.53 -39.39 -5.55
C GLY A 169 8.76 -39.26 -6.44
N ASP A 170 9.52 -40.35 -6.59
CA ASP A 170 10.62 -40.44 -7.55
C ASP A 170 10.11 -41.11 -8.84
N ILE A 171 10.11 -40.38 -9.97
CA ILE A 171 9.62 -40.91 -11.25
C ILE A 171 10.67 -41.84 -11.87
N TYR A 172 10.25 -43.04 -12.26
CA TYR A 172 11.06 -43.98 -13.03
C TYR A 172 10.26 -44.53 -14.22
N TYR A 173 10.96 -44.98 -15.25
CA TYR A 173 10.33 -45.50 -16.47
C TYR A 173 10.50 -47.01 -16.54
N VAL A 174 9.41 -47.69 -16.89
CA VAL A 174 9.44 -49.12 -17.20
C VAL A 174 9.01 -49.34 -18.64
N THR A 175 9.67 -50.30 -19.29
CA THR A 175 9.25 -50.74 -20.62
C THR A 175 8.08 -51.69 -20.49
N VAL A 176 6.91 -51.30 -20.99
CA VAL A 176 5.71 -52.15 -21.02
C VAL A 176 5.29 -52.42 -22.46
N THR A 177 4.74 -53.61 -22.68
CA THR A 177 4.17 -53.97 -23.98
C THR A 177 2.70 -53.59 -23.99
N LYS A 178 2.30 -52.70 -24.90
CA LYS A 178 0.89 -52.34 -25.12
C LYS A 178 0.44 -52.82 -26.49
N THR A 179 -0.78 -53.35 -26.55
CA THR A 179 -1.45 -53.66 -27.82
C THR A 179 -2.13 -52.40 -28.32
N ILE A 180 -1.68 -51.87 -29.46
CA ILE A 180 -2.32 -50.76 -30.15
C ILE A 180 -2.93 -51.24 -31.45
N VAL A 181 -4.00 -50.59 -31.91
CA VAL A 181 -4.55 -50.83 -33.25
C VAL A 181 -3.92 -49.82 -34.20
N GLN A 182 -3.16 -50.32 -35.17
CA GLN A 182 -2.55 -49.50 -36.23
C GLN A 182 -3.02 -50.06 -37.57
N ASN A 183 -3.67 -49.23 -38.39
CA ASN A 183 -4.24 -49.62 -39.68
C ASN A 183 -5.20 -50.82 -39.59
N GLY A 184 -6.07 -50.85 -38.58
CA GLY A 184 -7.08 -51.91 -38.40
C GLY A 184 -6.53 -53.26 -37.93
N ARG A 185 -5.22 -53.38 -37.67
CA ARG A 185 -4.58 -54.60 -37.14
C ARG A 185 -4.00 -54.35 -35.76
N GLN A 186 -4.12 -55.34 -34.87
CA GLN A 186 -3.50 -55.29 -33.54
C GLN A 186 -1.99 -55.49 -33.67
N ARG A 187 -1.22 -54.58 -33.05
CA ARG A 187 0.24 -54.66 -32.97
C ARG A 187 0.69 -54.43 -31.54
N GLN A 188 1.63 -55.25 -31.07
CA GLN A 188 2.30 -55.01 -29.80
C GLN A 188 3.47 -54.04 -30.00
N VAL A 189 3.49 -52.98 -29.21
CA VAL A 189 4.57 -51.99 -29.18
C VAL A 189 5.12 -51.88 -27.76
N ARG A 190 6.44 -51.69 -27.66
CA ARG A 190 7.11 -51.38 -26.40
C ARG A 190 7.05 -49.87 -26.18
N VAL A 191 6.49 -49.45 -25.07
CA VAL A 191 6.42 -48.03 -24.68
C VAL A 191 7.05 -47.85 -23.31
N GLN A 192 7.68 -46.68 -23.10
CA GLN A 192 8.12 -46.26 -21.78
C GLN A 192 6.91 -45.72 -21.02
N GLU A 193 6.57 -46.36 -19.91
CA GLU A 193 5.49 -45.92 -19.04
C GLU A 193 6.09 -45.31 -17.77
N PRO A 194 5.77 -44.05 -17.42
CA PRO A 194 6.22 -43.45 -16.17
C PRO A 194 5.50 -44.11 -14.99
N ARG A 195 6.26 -44.48 -13.98
CA ARG A 195 5.78 -44.94 -12.67
C ARG A 195 6.38 -44.07 -11.58
N ILE A 196 5.69 -43.99 -10.46
CA ILE A 196 6.14 -43.19 -9.31
C ILE A 196 6.50 -44.16 -8.19
N ASN A 197 7.72 -44.05 -7.68
CA ASN A 197 8.14 -44.71 -6.46
C ASN A 197 7.90 -43.77 -5.27
N TRP A 198 7.00 -44.14 -4.37
CA TRP A 198 6.64 -43.32 -3.22
C TRP A 198 7.48 -43.71 -2.00
N THR A 199 8.22 -42.75 -1.46
CA THR A 199 8.99 -42.93 -0.22
C THR A 199 8.47 -42.00 0.87
N PRO A 200 8.11 -42.49 2.07
CA PRO A 200 7.77 -41.63 3.20
C PRO A 200 8.94 -40.72 3.57
N VAL A 201 8.67 -39.42 3.68
CA VAL A 201 9.62 -38.40 4.11
C VAL A 201 9.00 -37.51 5.17
N SER A 202 9.86 -36.97 6.02
CA SER A 202 9.47 -35.98 7.02
C SER A 202 10.62 -35.02 7.28
N GLY A 203 10.32 -33.80 7.71
CA GLY A 203 11.33 -32.83 8.04
C GLY A 203 10.75 -31.60 8.70
N VAL A 204 11.62 -30.61 8.93
CA VAL A 204 11.27 -29.30 9.44
C VAL A 204 11.75 -28.27 8.44
N VAL A 205 10.92 -27.28 8.15
CA VAL A 205 11.23 -26.13 7.30
C VAL A 205 11.16 -24.88 8.15
N TYR A 206 12.21 -24.07 8.05
CA TYR A 206 12.28 -22.75 8.67
C TYR A 206 12.15 -21.72 7.56
N VAL A 207 11.19 -20.80 7.69
CA VAL A 207 11.01 -19.69 6.75
C VAL A 207 10.80 -18.42 7.56
N SER A 208 11.65 -17.44 7.33
CA SER A 208 11.48 -16.08 7.81
C SER A 208 10.77 -15.27 6.75
N PHE A 209 9.76 -14.54 7.16
CA PHE A 209 9.09 -13.53 6.37
C PHE A 209 9.42 -12.18 6.99
N ASP A 210 9.82 -11.25 6.13
CA ASP A 210 10.20 -9.89 6.48
C ASP A 210 9.21 -8.98 5.75
N ASP A 211 8.73 -7.93 6.41
CA ASP A 211 7.88 -6.90 5.80
C ASP A 211 6.52 -7.40 5.24
N ILE A 212 5.85 -8.38 5.90
CA ILE A 212 4.49 -8.77 5.48
C ILE A 212 3.52 -7.62 5.74
N THR A 213 2.94 -7.06 4.67
CA THR A 213 1.96 -5.97 4.77
C THR A 213 0.56 -6.48 5.06
N ILE A 214 -0.15 -5.82 5.98
CA ILE A 214 -1.57 -6.05 6.27
C ILE A 214 -2.29 -4.70 6.34
N GLY A 215 -3.30 -4.50 5.50
CA GLY A 215 -4.10 -3.27 5.50
C GLY A 215 -4.78 -2.98 6.84
N ALA A 216 -4.51 -1.81 7.42
CA ALA A 216 -4.94 -1.42 8.76
C ALA A 216 -6.17 -0.48 8.74
N SER A 217 -6.99 -0.56 7.69
CA SER A 217 -8.14 0.33 7.48
C SER A 217 -9.48 -0.41 7.31
N LYS A 218 -10.54 0.19 7.86
CA LYS A 218 -11.95 -0.16 7.68
C LYS A 218 -12.69 0.82 6.77
N THR A 219 -12.07 1.91 6.35
CA THR A 219 -12.69 2.90 5.44
C THR A 219 -12.72 2.38 4.01
N ILE A 220 -11.79 1.47 3.69
CA ILE A 220 -11.73 0.70 2.45
C ILE A 220 -12.00 -0.77 2.75
N SER A 221 -12.67 -1.46 1.82
CA SER A 221 -12.96 -2.88 1.99
C SER A 221 -11.67 -3.71 1.96
N ARG A 222 -11.63 -4.77 2.79
CA ARG A 222 -10.48 -5.68 2.87
C ARG A 222 -10.10 -6.26 1.51
N ALA A 223 -11.09 -6.63 0.69
CA ALA A 223 -10.86 -7.15 -0.65
C ALA A 223 -10.13 -6.15 -1.58
N ILE A 224 -10.37 -4.85 -1.43
CA ILE A 224 -9.64 -3.83 -2.19
C ILE A 224 -8.21 -3.71 -1.65
N LEU A 225 -8.05 -3.60 -0.33
CA LEU A 225 -6.72 -3.50 0.30
C LEU A 225 -5.81 -4.67 -0.06
N ASP A 226 -6.33 -5.90 0.02
CA ASP A 226 -5.59 -7.13 -0.34
C ASP A 226 -5.25 -7.17 -1.85
N SER A 227 -6.06 -6.52 -2.70
CA SER A 227 -5.79 -6.45 -4.14
C SER A 227 -4.71 -5.44 -4.54
N LEU A 228 -4.33 -4.54 -3.62
CA LEU A 228 -3.23 -3.58 -3.82
C LEU A 228 -1.85 -4.19 -3.51
N GLU A 229 -1.82 -5.29 -2.76
CA GLU A 229 -0.61 -5.98 -2.37
C GLU A 229 -0.02 -6.84 -3.52
N PRO A 230 1.29 -7.11 -3.52
CA PRO A 230 2.29 -6.67 -2.53
C PRO A 230 2.77 -5.23 -2.75
N TRP A 231 3.08 -4.53 -1.66
CA TRP A 231 3.78 -3.25 -1.70
C TRP A 231 5.30 -3.45 -1.80
N ASP A 232 6.00 -2.53 -2.45
CA ASP A 232 7.46 -2.55 -2.55
C ASP A 232 8.08 -1.87 -1.31
N THR A 233 8.28 -2.64 -0.24
CA THR A 233 8.82 -2.13 1.04
C THR A 233 10.28 -1.68 0.95
N THR A 234 11.01 -2.06 -0.10
CA THR A 234 12.37 -1.54 -0.37
C THR A 234 12.40 -0.02 -0.63
N GLN A 235 11.23 0.58 -0.86
CA GLN A 235 11.05 2.02 -1.11
C GLN A 235 10.60 2.80 0.13
N LEU A 236 10.56 2.15 1.29
CA LEU A 236 10.22 2.83 2.55
C LEU A 236 11.26 3.89 2.89
N VAL A 237 10.75 5.05 3.30
CA VAL A 237 11.53 6.11 3.94
C VAL A 237 11.00 6.35 5.35
N PRO A 238 11.83 6.88 6.27
CA PRO A 238 11.32 7.34 7.56
C PRO A 238 10.14 8.28 7.38
N PHE A 239 9.13 8.14 8.24
CA PHE A 239 7.92 8.94 8.15
C PHE A 239 8.24 10.45 8.29
N ASP A 240 7.80 11.24 7.31
CA ASP A 240 7.95 12.71 7.30
C ASP A 240 6.66 13.33 6.71
N GLU A 241 6.00 14.19 7.49
CA GLU A 241 4.75 14.82 7.10
C GLU A 241 4.87 15.68 5.83
N LYS A 242 6.09 16.08 5.43
CA LYS A 242 6.32 16.80 4.17
C LYS A 242 5.79 16.05 2.97
N TYR A 243 5.90 14.71 2.95
CA TYR A 243 5.39 13.87 1.87
C TYR A 243 3.85 13.81 1.81
N LEU A 244 3.17 14.14 2.92
CA LEU A 244 1.71 14.21 3.00
C LEU A 244 1.16 15.56 2.52
N SER A 245 2.02 16.58 2.36
CA SER A 245 1.57 17.92 1.99
C SER A 245 0.92 17.94 0.61
N GLY A 246 -0.40 18.07 0.57
CA GLY A 246 -1.20 18.02 -0.66
C GLY A 246 -1.88 16.67 -0.92
N PHE A 247 -1.64 15.67 -0.07
CA PHE A 247 -2.23 14.33 -0.14
C PHE A 247 -3.15 14.07 1.04
N GLU A 248 -4.11 13.18 0.84
CA GLU A 248 -4.96 12.69 1.92
C GLU A 248 -4.27 11.52 2.63
N ALA A 249 -4.47 11.41 3.94
CA ALA A 249 -3.95 10.29 4.74
C ALA A 249 -4.88 10.00 5.92
N GLU A 250 -4.96 8.73 6.29
CA GLU A 250 -5.72 8.27 7.46
C GLU A 250 -4.88 7.49 8.46
N GLU A 251 -5.29 7.60 9.72
CA GLU A 251 -4.82 6.79 10.83
C GLU A 251 -5.42 5.38 10.74
N TYR A 252 -4.75 4.40 11.35
CA TYR A 252 -5.27 3.05 11.40
C TYR A 252 -6.61 2.98 12.15
N THR A 253 -7.48 2.10 11.65
CA THR A 253 -8.80 1.80 12.24
C THR A 253 -8.98 0.33 12.58
N VAL A 254 -8.00 -0.49 12.19
CA VAL A 254 -7.78 -1.86 12.64
C VAL A 254 -6.52 -1.84 13.51
N GLY A 255 -6.63 -2.28 14.76
CA GLY A 255 -5.47 -2.41 15.67
C GLY A 255 -4.56 -3.60 15.28
N LEU A 256 -3.56 -3.88 16.13
CA LEU A 256 -2.74 -5.09 16.07
C LEU A 256 -3.48 -6.30 16.66
#